data_AF-A0A953QX24-F1
#
_entry.id   AF-A0A953QX24-F1
#
_cell.length_a   1.000
_cell.length_b   1.000
_cell.length_c   1.000
_cell.angle_alpha   90.00
_cell.angle_beta   90.00
_cell.angle_gamma   90.00
#
_symmetry.space_group_name_H-M   'P 1'
#
loop_
_entity.id
_entity.type
_entity.pdbx_description
1 polymer ?
#
loop_
_entity_poly.entity_id
_entity_poly.type
_entity_poly.pdbx_seq_one_letter_code
_entity_poly.pdbx_strand_id
1 'polypeptide(L)'
;MKPTLPIVLSILAVSASAFAQAPEETIQKALLAAPRQMKDGATVIKWKADFTYDTLKKGSNRLVCYDRSGQPGQRQPFSVECTSIANLARVAQNLKFEAISDKQASQAAFDAAEKDGTRVKPEFGSVWIHLSGPDPEHARTHTTIAVPGATTQSLGLPDNPGQGGVWIMNAGTTTAHLMTPGS
;
A
#
# COMPACT_ATOMS: atom_id res chain seq x y z
N MET A 1 59.78 30.19 -36.52
CA MET A 1 59.70 29.60 -35.17
C MET A 1 58.23 29.61 -34.74
N LYS A 2 57.64 28.41 -34.56
CA LYS A 2 56.40 27.98 -33.87
C LYS A 2 55.08 28.79 -33.98
N PRO A 3 54.00 28.19 -34.51
CA PRO A 3 52.63 28.65 -34.25
C PRO A 3 52.10 28.05 -32.93
N THR A 4 51.56 28.89 -32.05
CA THR A 4 50.86 28.49 -30.83
C THR A 4 49.37 28.27 -31.12
N LEU A 5 48.90 27.04 -30.90
CA LEU A 5 47.50 26.63 -31.04
C LEU A 5 46.79 26.72 -29.67
N PRO A 6 45.66 27.44 -29.52
CA PRO A 6 44.92 27.45 -28.27
C PRO A 6 44.04 26.19 -28.18
N ILE A 7 44.24 25.40 -27.12
CA ILE A 7 43.38 24.27 -26.77
C ILE A 7 42.20 24.81 -25.97
N VAL A 8 40.99 24.70 -26.53
CA VAL A 8 39.73 24.99 -25.83
C VAL A 8 39.32 23.72 -25.09
N LEU A 9 39.40 23.74 -23.76
CA LEU A 9 38.93 22.67 -22.90
C LEU A 9 37.45 22.90 -22.53
N SER A 10 36.55 22.31 -23.30
CA SER A 10 35.12 22.29 -22.96
C SER A 10 34.87 21.29 -21.84
N ILE A 11 34.66 21.79 -20.62
CA ILE A 11 34.28 20.99 -19.45
C ILE A 11 32.80 20.62 -19.60
N LEU A 12 32.52 19.35 -19.92
CA LEU A 12 31.18 18.77 -19.83
C LEU A 12 30.85 18.56 -18.34
N ALA A 13 30.09 19.47 -17.75
CA ALA A 13 29.51 19.24 -16.43
C ALA A 13 28.32 18.28 -16.58
N VAL A 14 28.55 16.98 -16.35
CA VAL A 14 27.47 16.01 -16.18
C VAL A 14 26.90 16.20 -14.78
N SER A 15 25.78 16.91 -14.69
CA SER A 15 24.99 17.00 -13.46
C SER A 15 24.37 15.63 -13.18
N ALA A 16 25.07 14.77 -12.45
CA ALA A 16 24.47 13.61 -11.84
C ALA A 16 23.49 14.12 -10.76
N SER A 17 22.20 14.17 -11.09
CA SER A 17 21.14 14.34 -10.10
C SER A 17 21.25 13.17 -9.12
N ALA A 18 21.88 13.41 -7.98
CA ALA A 18 21.92 12.48 -6.87
C ALA A 18 20.48 12.33 -6.36
N PHE A 19 19.76 11.33 -6.86
CA PHE A 19 18.62 10.79 -6.15
C PHE A 19 19.17 10.31 -4.82
N ALA A 20 18.87 11.00 -3.73
CA ALA A 20 19.17 10.53 -2.39
C ALA A 20 18.59 9.11 -2.27
N GLN A 21 19.46 8.11 -2.23
CA GLN A 21 19.02 6.72 -2.09
C GLN A 21 18.30 6.65 -0.74
N ALA A 22 17.03 6.25 -0.76
CA ALA A 22 16.31 5.98 0.48
C ALA A 22 17.12 4.96 1.30
N PRO A 23 17.16 5.07 2.64
CA PRO A 23 17.91 4.11 3.45
C PRO A 23 17.44 2.69 3.13
N GLU A 24 18.36 1.79 2.79
CA GLU A 24 18.07 0.40 2.41
C GLU A 24 17.19 -0.30 3.46
N GLU A 25 17.42 0.01 4.74
CA GLU A 25 16.61 -0.47 5.86
C GLU A 25 15.13 -0.10 5.72
N THR A 26 14.81 1.11 5.24
CA THR A 26 13.41 1.54 5.02
C THR A 26 12.75 0.71 3.91
N ILE A 27 13.50 0.43 2.84
CA ILE A 27 13.02 -0.41 1.74
C ILE A 27 12.78 -1.85 2.23
N GLN A 28 13.76 -2.43 2.93
CA GLN A 28 13.66 -3.80 3.45
C GLN A 28 12.53 -3.96 4.46
N LYS A 29 12.34 -2.97 5.35
CA LYS A 29 11.23 -2.94 6.30
C LYS A 29 9.87 -3.01 5.59
N ALA A 30 9.64 -2.15 4.61
CA ALA A 30 8.37 -2.13 3.87
C ALA A 30 8.11 -3.44 3.13
N LEU A 31 9.17 -4.11 2.65
CA LEU A 31 9.07 -5.38 1.94
C LEU A 31 8.86 -6.60 2.86
N LEU A 32 8.77 -6.44 4.18
CA LEU A 32 8.54 -7.58 5.09
C LEU A 32 7.17 -8.25 4.87
N ALA A 33 6.15 -7.50 4.44
CA ALA A 33 4.85 -8.07 4.06
C ALA A 33 4.82 -8.69 2.65
N ALA A 34 5.86 -8.51 1.83
CA ALA A 34 5.83 -8.95 0.44
C ALA A 34 5.96 -10.48 0.34
N PRO A 35 5.11 -11.16 -0.46
CA PRO A 35 5.30 -12.56 -0.78
C PRO A 35 6.68 -12.80 -1.40
N ARG A 36 7.34 -13.89 -1.00
CA ARG A 36 8.72 -14.19 -1.39
C ARG A 36 8.93 -14.12 -2.91
N GLN A 37 7.98 -14.63 -3.71
CA GLN A 37 8.09 -14.65 -5.17
C GLN A 37 7.89 -13.26 -5.82
N MET A 38 7.29 -12.31 -5.12
CA MET A 38 6.98 -10.98 -5.65
C MET A 38 7.89 -9.88 -5.09
N LYS A 39 8.61 -10.16 -3.98
CA LYS A 39 9.41 -9.18 -3.24
C LYS A 39 10.39 -8.39 -4.11
N ASP A 40 11.17 -9.07 -4.94
CA ASP A 40 12.22 -8.42 -5.75
C ASP A 40 11.66 -7.47 -6.80
N GLY A 41 10.50 -7.82 -7.38
CA GLY A 41 9.81 -7.00 -8.36
C GLY A 41 8.88 -5.93 -7.76
N ALA A 42 8.69 -5.90 -6.44
CA ALA A 42 7.75 -4.98 -5.79
C ALA A 42 8.24 -3.54 -5.84
N THR A 43 7.30 -2.61 -6.01
CA THR A 43 7.50 -1.18 -5.81
C THR A 43 7.45 -0.87 -4.32
N VAL A 44 8.29 0.04 -3.84
CA VAL A 44 8.24 0.54 -2.46
C VAL A 44 8.02 2.04 -2.49
N ILE A 45 7.03 2.50 -1.72
CA ILE A 45 6.71 3.91 -1.59
C ILE A 45 6.76 4.37 -0.12
N LYS A 46 6.85 5.68 0.07
CA LYS A 46 6.67 6.33 1.36
C LYS A 46 5.55 7.36 1.25
N TRP A 47 4.50 7.18 2.05
CA TRP A 47 3.43 8.17 2.17
C TRP A 47 3.94 9.46 2.81
N LYS A 48 3.49 10.59 2.26
CA LYS A 48 3.72 11.93 2.79
C LYS A 48 2.54 12.36 3.65
N ALA A 49 2.73 13.42 4.43
CA ALA A 49 1.69 13.99 5.28
C ALA A 49 0.48 14.53 4.49
N ASP A 50 0.66 14.86 3.21
CA ASP A 50 -0.41 15.30 2.30
C ASP A 50 -1.12 14.13 1.56
N PHE A 51 -0.79 12.88 1.94
CA PHE A 51 -1.32 11.65 1.34
C PHE A 51 -0.92 11.43 -0.12
N THR A 52 0.07 12.16 -0.63
CA THR A 52 0.85 11.75 -1.80
C THR A 52 2.01 10.86 -1.36
N TYR A 53 2.87 10.41 -2.28
CA TYR A 53 3.96 9.51 -1.94
C TYR A 53 5.23 9.77 -2.75
N ASP A 54 6.37 9.40 -2.15
CA ASP A 54 7.63 9.23 -2.87
C ASP A 54 7.82 7.76 -3.24
N THR A 55 8.39 7.51 -4.41
CA THR A 55 8.82 6.16 -4.81
C THR A 55 10.25 5.94 -4.32
N LEU A 56 10.44 5.02 -3.36
CA LEU A 56 11.75 4.67 -2.82
C LEU A 56 12.46 3.61 -3.68
N LYS A 57 11.68 2.68 -4.23
CA LYS A 57 12.14 1.64 -5.16
C LYS A 57 11.08 1.43 -6.23
N LYS A 58 11.44 1.63 -7.50
CA LYS A 58 10.58 1.27 -8.62
C LYS A 58 10.62 -0.24 -8.85
N GLY A 59 9.46 -0.88 -8.88
CA GLY A 59 9.31 -2.30 -9.15
C GLY A 59 9.11 -2.63 -10.63
N SER A 60 9.08 -3.93 -10.94
CA SER A 60 8.77 -4.51 -12.25
C SER A 60 7.45 -5.30 -12.26
N ASN A 61 6.84 -5.54 -11.09
CA ASN A 61 5.53 -6.17 -10.96
C ASN A 61 4.48 -5.20 -10.39
N ARG A 62 3.24 -5.71 -10.21
CA ARG A 62 2.10 -4.89 -9.75
C ARG A 62 2.00 -4.72 -8.23
N LEU A 63 2.90 -5.30 -7.45
CA LEU A 63 2.88 -5.17 -5.99
C LEU A 63 3.53 -3.84 -5.58
N VAL A 64 2.88 -3.12 -4.66
CA VAL A 64 3.44 -1.97 -3.96
C VAL A 64 3.40 -2.21 -2.46
N CYS A 65 4.49 -1.91 -1.78
CA CYS A 65 4.63 -2.06 -0.34
C CYS A 65 5.02 -0.73 0.32
N TYR A 66 4.54 -0.51 1.54
CA TYR A 66 4.83 0.71 2.31
C TYR A 66 4.70 0.48 3.80
N ASP A 67 5.42 1.32 4.55
CA ASP A 67 5.34 1.37 6.00
C ASP A 67 4.17 2.26 6.45
N ARG A 68 3.36 1.75 7.37
CA ARG A 68 2.26 2.47 8.04
C ARG A 68 2.52 2.69 9.53
N SER A 69 3.64 2.21 10.06
CA SER A 69 4.00 2.32 11.48
C SER A 69 3.88 3.76 11.97
N GLY A 70 3.17 3.97 13.09
CA GLY A 70 2.95 5.29 13.69
C GLY A 70 1.97 6.22 12.94
N GLN A 71 1.37 5.79 11.84
CA GLN A 71 0.32 6.57 11.16
C GLN A 71 -1.03 6.48 11.92
N PRO A 72 -1.90 7.49 11.79
CA PRO A 72 -3.27 7.39 12.27
C PRO A 72 -3.98 6.13 11.77
N GLY A 73 -4.92 5.63 12.57
CA GLY A 73 -5.65 4.39 12.27
C GLY A 73 -4.89 3.09 12.56
N GLN A 74 -3.57 3.12 12.81
CA GLN A 74 -2.82 1.92 13.18
C GLN A 74 -3.06 1.53 14.64
N ARG A 75 -3.41 0.25 14.84
CA ARG A 75 -3.59 -0.33 16.19
C ARG A 75 -2.30 -0.84 16.80
N GLN A 76 -1.29 -1.10 15.97
CA GLN A 76 -0.03 -1.72 16.35
C GLN A 76 1.13 -0.78 16.00
N PRO A 77 2.19 -0.75 16.82
CA PRO A 77 3.34 0.15 16.58
C PRO A 77 4.11 -0.23 15.32
N PHE A 78 4.22 -1.52 15.00
CA PHE A 78 4.74 -1.99 13.73
C PHE A 78 3.56 -2.35 12.80
N SER A 79 3.56 -1.77 11.60
CA SER A 79 2.56 -2.05 10.57
C SER A 79 3.14 -1.76 9.19
N VAL A 80 3.25 -2.78 8.35
CA VAL A 80 3.62 -2.65 6.94
C VAL A 80 2.57 -3.33 6.08
N GLU A 81 2.35 -2.80 4.89
CA GLU A 81 1.24 -3.20 4.03
C GLU A 81 1.73 -3.34 2.58
N CYS A 82 1.29 -4.40 1.91
CA CYS A 82 1.50 -4.61 0.48
C CYS A 82 0.17 -4.82 -0.24
N THR A 83 0.00 -4.20 -1.40
CA THR A 83 -1.19 -4.38 -2.25
C THR A 83 -0.88 -4.11 -3.72
N SER A 84 -1.88 -4.11 -4.60
CA SER A 84 -1.72 -3.72 -6.00
C SER A 84 -1.44 -2.21 -6.14
N ILE A 85 -0.58 -1.82 -7.08
CA ILE A 85 -0.34 -0.41 -7.45
C ILE A 85 -1.65 0.29 -7.83
N ALA A 86 -2.64 -0.43 -8.37
CA ALA A 86 -3.94 0.12 -8.71
C ALA A 86 -4.76 0.58 -7.48
N ASN A 87 -4.37 0.16 -6.27
CA ASN A 87 -5.07 0.52 -5.04
C ASN A 87 -4.56 1.81 -4.38
N LEU A 88 -3.51 2.46 -4.90
CA LEU A 88 -2.92 3.62 -4.22
C LEU A 88 -3.92 4.77 -4.01
N ALA A 89 -4.88 4.97 -4.91
CA ALA A 89 -5.94 5.97 -4.72
C ALA A 89 -6.91 5.59 -3.58
N ARG A 90 -7.23 4.30 -3.45
CA ARG A 90 -8.02 3.75 -2.32
C ARG A 90 -7.28 3.97 -1.01
N VAL A 91 -5.98 3.66 -0.97
CA VAL A 91 -5.13 3.82 0.22
C VAL A 91 -5.07 5.30 0.61
N ALA A 92 -4.78 6.20 -0.32
CA ALA A 92 -4.74 7.64 -0.05
C ALA A 92 -6.07 8.17 0.52
N GLN A 93 -7.22 7.70 0.01
CA GLN A 93 -8.53 8.04 0.57
C GLN A 93 -8.71 7.51 2.00
N ASN A 94 -8.27 6.27 2.28
CA ASN A 94 -8.32 5.71 3.63
C ASN A 94 -7.49 6.55 4.60
N LEU A 95 -6.24 6.85 4.24
CA LEU A 95 -5.33 7.63 5.08
C LEU A 95 -5.92 9.01 5.41
N LYS A 96 -6.57 9.67 4.43
CA LYS A 96 -7.27 10.94 4.65
C LYS A 96 -8.36 10.84 5.70
N PHE A 97 -9.19 9.79 5.63
CA PHE A 97 -10.28 9.59 6.58
C PHE A 97 -9.77 9.14 7.95
N GLU A 98 -8.76 8.28 8.00
CA GLU A 98 -8.12 7.81 9.24
C GLU A 98 -7.34 8.92 9.98
N ALA A 99 -6.87 9.95 9.26
CA ALA A 99 -6.22 11.12 9.85
C ALA A 99 -7.19 12.03 10.63
N ILE A 100 -8.50 11.86 10.46
CA ILE A 100 -9.51 12.54 11.28
C ILE A 100 -9.42 12.00 12.70
N SER A 101 -9.02 12.85 13.65
CA SER A 101 -8.69 12.43 15.02
C SER A 101 -9.91 11.94 15.81
N ASP A 102 -11.08 12.51 15.53
CA ASP A 102 -12.35 12.03 16.08
C ASP A 102 -12.80 10.77 15.34
N LYS A 103 -12.95 9.66 16.06
CA LYS A 103 -13.24 8.35 15.47
C LYS A 103 -14.63 8.29 14.83
N GLN A 104 -15.60 8.98 15.42
CA GLN A 104 -16.97 9.03 14.95
C GLN A 104 -17.05 9.83 13.64
N ALA A 105 -16.35 10.97 13.57
CA ALA A 105 -16.24 11.77 12.36
C ALA A 105 -15.45 11.04 11.26
N SER A 106 -14.39 10.30 11.63
CA SER A 106 -13.65 9.44 10.70
C SER A 106 -14.58 8.38 10.08
N GLN A 107 -15.34 7.66 10.92
CA GLN A 107 -16.30 6.66 10.46
C GLN A 107 -17.40 7.29 9.59
N ALA A 108 -17.94 8.44 10.00
CA ALA A 108 -18.96 9.15 9.23
C ALA A 108 -18.45 9.58 7.83
N ALA A 109 -17.17 9.92 7.68
CA ALA A 109 -16.57 10.22 6.39
C ALA A 109 -16.51 8.98 5.48
N PHE A 110 -16.17 7.81 6.03
CA PHE A 110 -16.25 6.54 5.30
C PHE A 110 -17.68 6.22 4.85
N ASP A 111 -18.64 6.34 5.76
CA ASP A 111 -20.05 6.00 5.51
C ASP A 111 -20.68 6.96 4.48
N ALA A 112 -20.35 8.26 4.55
CA ALA A 112 -20.80 9.25 3.59
C ALA A 112 -20.29 8.93 2.18
N ALA A 113 -18.99 8.61 2.05
CA ALA A 113 -18.38 8.26 0.78
C ALA A 113 -18.97 6.96 0.18
N GLU A 114 -19.29 5.99 1.03
CA GLU A 114 -19.95 4.76 0.59
C GLU A 114 -21.36 5.05 0.08
N LYS A 115 -22.12 5.88 0.82
CA LYS A 115 -23.51 6.23 0.50
C LYS A 115 -23.66 7.08 -0.76
N ASP A 116 -22.77 8.05 -0.96
CA ASP A 116 -22.81 8.96 -2.12
C ASP A 116 -22.08 8.41 -3.36
N GLY A 117 -21.41 7.25 -3.23
CA GLY A 117 -20.69 6.58 -4.32
C GLY A 117 -19.32 7.16 -4.62
N THR A 118 -18.81 8.12 -3.83
CA THR A 118 -17.46 8.69 -3.97
C THR A 118 -16.36 7.81 -3.39
N ARG A 119 -16.73 6.70 -2.74
CA ARG A 119 -15.78 5.73 -2.22
C ARG A 119 -14.99 5.08 -3.37
N VAL A 120 -13.68 5.32 -3.39
CA VAL A 120 -12.77 4.72 -4.37
C VAL A 120 -12.80 3.21 -4.19
N LYS A 121 -13.05 2.44 -5.26
CA LYS A 121 -13.06 0.99 -5.22
C LYS A 121 -11.63 0.45 -5.35
N PRO A 122 -11.23 -0.57 -4.57
CA PRO A 122 -10.00 -1.31 -4.85
C PRO A 122 -10.11 -2.09 -6.17
N GLU A 123 -8.98 -2.49 -6.73
CA GLU A 123 -8.91 -3.39 -7.88
C GLU A 123 -9.49 -4.76 -7.49
N PHE A 124 -10.47 -5.24 -8.27
CA PHE A 124 -11.08 -6.53 -8.02
C PHE A 124 -10.05 -7.66 -8.16
N GLY A 125 -10.04 -8.59 -7.21
CA GLY A 125 -9.07 -9.68 -7.13
C GLY A 125 -7.70 -9.27 -6.60
N SER A 126 -7.49 -8.00 -6.23
CA SER A 126 -6.20 -7.56 -5.69
C SER A 126 -6.00 -8.01 -4.24
N VAL A 127 -4.80 -8.50 -3.96
CA VAL A 127 -4.41 -8.92 -2.61
C VAL A 127 -4.04 -7.71 -1.75
N TRP A 128 -4.35 -7.79 -0.47
CA TRP A 128 -3.90 -6.89 0.59
C TRP A 128 -3.25 -7.73 1.67
N ILE A 129 -1.98 -7.46 1.95
CA ILE A 129 -1.17 -8.22 2.90
C ILE A 129 -0.69 -7.24 3.96
N HIS A 130 -1.20 -7.42 5.17
CA HIS A 130 -0.86 -6.60 6.32
C HIS A 130 0.05 -7.43 7.21
N LEU A 131 1.21 -6.90 7.57
CA LEU A 131 2.08 -7.48 8.59
C LEU A 131 2.17 -6.48 9.73
N SER A 132 1.59 -6.82 10.89
CA SER A 132 1.50 -5.88 12.02
C SER A 132 1.63 -6.57 13.38
N GLY A 133 2.17 -5.85 14.35
CA GLY A 133 2.43 -6.35 15.70
C GLY A 133 3.18 -5.34 16.57
N PRO A 134 3.61 -5.74 17.78
CA PRO A 134 4.41 -4.87 18.64
C PRO A 134 5.79 -4.55 18.03
N ASP A 135 6.30 -5.45 17.19
CA ASP A 135 7.57 -5.34 16.46
C ASP A 135 7.55 -6.32 15.26
N PRO A 136 8.56 -6.31 14.37
CA PRO A 136 8.62 -7.21 13.22
C PRO A 136 8.66 -8.71 13.56
N GLU A 137 9.22 -9.09 14.71
CA GLU A 137 9.47 -10.48 15.10
C GLU A 137 8.20 -11.13 15.67
N HIS A 138 7.34 -10.33 16.27
CA HIS A 138 6.04 -10.74 16.82
C HIS A 138 4.85 -10.29 15.95
N ALA A 139 5.13 -9.84 14.72
CA ALA A 139 4.10 -9.45 13.78
C ALA A 139 3.34 -10.67 13.23
N ARG A 140 2.05 -10.47 12.97
CA ARG A 140 1.21 -11.46 12.28
C ARG A 140 0.82 -10.92 10.92
N THR A 141 0.88 -11.81 9.94
CA THR A 141 0.31 -11.55 8.64
C THR A 141 -1.22 -11.62 8.74
N HIS A 142 -1.90 -10.81 7.95
CA HIS A 142 -3.31 -10.90 7.67
C HIS A 142 -3.50 -10.57 6.20
N THR A 143 -3.98 -11.55 5.43
CA THR A 143 -4.18 -11.41 4.00
C THR A 143 -5.67 -11.31 3.69
N THR A 144 -6.03 -10.44 2.76
CA THR A 144 -7.39 -10.36 2.21
C THR A 144 -7.33 -10.14 0.71
N ILE A 145 -8.44 -10.43 0.02
CA ILE A 145 -8.56 -10.21 -1.43
C ILE A 145 -9.75 -9.29 -1.67
N ALA A 146 -9.51 -8.14 -2.29
CA ALA A 146 -10.56 -7.17 -2.57
C ALA A 146 -11.52 -7.69 -3.65
N VAL A 147 -12.82 -7.68 -3.35
CA VAL A 147 -13.90 -8.10 -4.28
C VAL A 147 -15.06 -7.10 -4.20
N PRO A 148 -14.82 -5.81 -4.52
CA PRO A 148 -15.81 -4.75 -4.28
C PRO A 148 -17.14 -5.05 -5.00
N GLY A 149 -18.24 -4.97 -4.26
CA GLY A 149 -19.60 -5.26 -4.72
C GLY A 149 -19.97 -6.74 -4.75
N ALA A 150 -19.04 -7.65 -4.44
CA ALA A 150 -19.35 -9.08 -4.46
C ALA A 150 -20.29 -9.50 -3.33
N THR A 151 -21.17 -10.45 -3.65
CA THR A 151 -22.11 -11.10 -2.74
C THR A 151 -21.95 -12.62 -2.80
N THR A 152 -22.60 -13.32 -1.86
CA THR A 152 -22.71 -14.79 -1.85
C THR A 152 -23.18 -15.36 -3.20
N GLN A 153 -24.16 -14.70 -3.84
CA GLN A 153 -24.69 -15.14 -5.13
C GLN A 153 -23.67 -14.98 -6.27
N SER A 154 -22.84 -13.94 -6.22
CA SER A 154 -21.86 -13.67 -7.28
C SER A 154 -20.59 -14.53 -7.20
N LEU A 155 -20.17 -14.94 -6.00
CA LEU A 155 -18.91 -15.68 -5.79
C LEU A 155 -19.10 -17.11 -5.27
N GLY A 156 -20.28 -17.47 -4.78
CA GLY A 156 -20.54 -18.78 -4.16
C GLY A 156 -19.86 -18.97 -2.79
N LEU A 157 -19.33 -17.90 -2.19
CA LEU A 157 -18.70 -17.91 -0.87
C LEU A 157 -19.67 -17.37 0.19
N PRO A 158 -19.63 -17.88 1.44
CA PRO A 158 -20.46 -17.34 2.52
C PRO A 158 -20.08 -15.89 2.84
N ASP A 159 -21.02 -15.12 3.39
CA ASP A 159 -20.82 -13.73 3.83
C ASP A 159 -20.48 -13.61 5.33
N ASN A 160 -20.15 -14.73 5.96
CA ASN A 160 -19.83 -14.82 7.38
C ASN A 160 -18.83 -15.97 7.64
N PRO A 161 -18.10 -15.94 8.78
CA PRO A 161 -17.04 -16.91 9.06
C PRO A 161 -17.52 -18.29 9.52
N GLY A 162 -18.83 -18.55 9.60
CA GLY A 162 -19.39 -19.71 10.30
C GLY A 162 -18.95 -21.08 9.76
N GLN A 163 -18.43 -21.13 8.53
CA GLN A 163 -17.96 -22.37 7.89
C GLN A 163 -16.45 -22.61 8.04
N GLY A 164 -15.72 -21.71 8.71
CA GLY A 164 -14.27 -21.84 8.96
C GLY A 164 -13.37 -21.65 7.73
N GLY A 165 -13.93 -21.58 6.52
CA GLY A 165 -13.23 -21.29 5.27
C GLY A 165 -13.20 -19.82 4.89
N VAL A 166 -12.82 -19.55 3.63
CA VAL A 166 -12.86 -18.21 3.04
C VAL A 166 -14.29 -17.69 2.99
N TRP A 167 -14.48 -16.41 3.33
CA TRP A 167 -15.80 -15.77 3.35
C TRP A 167 -15.71 -14.30 2.93
N ILE A 168 -16.82 -13.71 2.52
CA ILE A 168 -16.94 -12.34 2.04
C ILE A 168 -17.31 -11.42 3.21
N MET A 169 -16.36 -10.63 3.69
CA MET A 169 -16.67 -9.54 4.62
C MET A 169 -17.26 -8.36 3.85
N ASN A 170 -18.27 -7.71 4.43
CA ASN A 170 -18.96 -6.53 3.86
C ASN A 170 -19.55 -6.77 2.46
N ALA A 171 -20.15 -7.95 2.25
CA ALA A 171 -20.78 -8.33 0.99
C ALA A 171 -21.72 -7.23 0.44
N GLY A 172 -21.64 -6.99 -0.87
CA GLY A 172 -22.45 -6.00 -1.59
C GLY A 172 -21.95 -4.55 -1.50
N THR A 173 -20.93 -4.25 -0.69
CA THR A 173 -20.36 -2.90 -0.54
C THR A 173 -19.09 -2.71 -1.37
N THR A 174 -18.63 -1.46 -1.55
CA THR A 174 -17.31 -1.21 -2.17
C THR A 174 -16.14 -1.75 -1.34
N THR A 175 -16.39 -2.12 -0.09
CA THR A 175 -15.40 -2.64 0.85
C THR A 175 -15.41 -4.17 0.91
N ALA A 176 -16.23 -4.83 0.09
CA ALA A 176 -16.31 -6.29 0.05
C ALA A 176 -14.93 -6.91 -0.20
N HIS A 177 -14.52 -7.84 0.66
CA HIS A 177 -13.24 -8.54 0.55
C HIS A 177 -13.33 -9.96 1.09
N LEU A 178 -12.50 -10.84 0.53
CA LEU A 178 -12.34 -12.21 1.00
C LEU A 178 -11.43 -12.22 2.21
N MET A 179 -11.94 -12.75 3.30
CA MET A 179 -11.18 -13.08 4.49
C MET A 179 -10.56 -14.46 4.31
N THR A 180 -9.26 -14.59 4.56
CA THR A 180 -8.55 -15.87 4.50
C THR A 180 -8.12 -16.30 5.91
N PRO A 181 -8.90 -17.14 6.61
CA PRO A 181 -8.54 -17.58 7.95
C PRO A 181 -7.15 -18.25 7.99
N GLY A 182 -6.36 -17.92 9.01
CA GLY A 182 -5.03 -18.48 9.22
C GLY A 182 -3.91 -17.88 8.35
N SER A 183 -4.21 -16.89 7.52
CA SER A 183 -3.20 -16.06 6.84
C SER A 183 -2.56 -15.04 7.76
#